data_AF-A0A2I1G6K8-F1
#
_entry.id   AF-A0A2I1G6K8-F1
#
_cell.length_a   1.000
_cell.length_b   1.000
_cell.length_c   1.000
_cell.angle_alpha   90.00
_cell.angle_beta   90.00
_cell.angle_gamma   90.00
#
_symmetry.space_group_name_H-M   'P 1'
#
loop_
_entity.id
_entity.type
_entity.pdbx_description
1 polymer ?
#
loop_
_entity_poly.entity_id
_entity_poly.type
_entity_poly.pdbx_seq_one_letter_code
_entity_poly.pdbx_strand_id
1 'polypeptide(L)'
;MITGRAWTASELRRKSFEDLHKLWYVLLKERNLLGTMWLEAKRWNKIHNQPWIEAFRERTFKCQKSMARIKHVLSERRVAYEYAIRKDSKLFGLDKAPEPHWSYEPPKSQQIDNKRLVRKSRISNRNNSRLRRT
;
A
#
# COMPACT_ATOMS: atom_id res chain seq x y z
N MET A 1 -0.51 -8.64 31.17
CA MET A 1 0.41 -7.58 30.70
C MET A 1 -0.38 -6.60 29.85
N ILE A 2 -0.46 -5.35 30.28
CA ILE A 2 -1.13 -4.29 29.51
C ILE A 2 -0.21 -3.92 28.33
N THR A 3 -0.69 -4.10 27.10
CA THR A 3 0.04 -3.72 25.89
C THR A 3 -0.61 -2.49 25.26
N GLY A 4 0.20 -1.55 24.79
CA GLY A 4 -0.27 -0.31 24.17
C GLY A 4 -1.13 -0.53 22.91
N ARG A 5 -1.63 0.59 22.36
CA ARG A 5 -2.45 0.63 21.14
C ARG A 5 -1.57 0.46 19.88
N ALA A 6 -2.12 -0.14 18.83
CA ALA A 6 -1.47 -0.23 17.51
C ALA A 6 -1.44 1.11 16.75
N TRP A 7 -0.36 1.42 16.03
CA TRP A 7 -0.18 2.64 15.23
C TRP A 7 -1.33 2.94 14.29
N THR A 8 -1.89 4.16 14.25
CA THR A 8 -2.89 4.53 13.22
C THR A 8 -2.23 4.95 11.92
N ALA A 9 -2.95 4.80 10.80
CA ALA A 9 -2.51 5.32 9.51
C ALA A 9 -2.29 6.85 9.56
N SER A 10 -3.17 7.59 10.24
CA SER A 10 -3.06 9.04 10.39
C SER A 10 -1.78 9.48 11.12
N GLU A 11 -1.34 8.74 12.14
CA GLU A 11 -0.05 8.97 12.80
C GLU A 11 1.13 8.68 11.87
N LEU A 12 1.08 7.55 11.16
CA LEU A 12 2.16 7.09 10.27
C LEU A 12 2.34 8.00 9.05
N ARG A 13 1.27 8.63 8.54
CA ARG A 13 1.35 9.59 7.42
C ARG A 13 2.21 10.81 7.74
N ARG A 14 2.30 11.20 9.02
CA ARG A 14 3.11 12.34 9.49
C ARG A 14 4.60 12.01 9.68
N LYS A 15 5.01 10.76 9.50
CA LYS A 15 6.40 10.32 9.73
C LYS A 15 7.23 10.29 8.45
N SER A 16 8.52 10.56 8.56
CA SER A 16 9.46 10.47 7.43
C SER A 16 9.60 9.02 6.93
N PHE A 17 10.16 8.83 5.74
CA PHE A 17 10.46 7.47 5.24
C PHE A 17 11.45 6.74 6.16
N GLU A 18 12.47 7.45 6.64
CA GLU A 18 13.49 6.89 7.54
C GLU A 18 12.90 6.43 8.87
N ASP A 19 12.00 7.21 9.47
CA ASP A 19 11.31 6.83 10.71
C ASP A 19 10.42 5.61 10.52
N LEU A 20 9.70 5.53 9.40
CA LEU A 20 8.87 4.37 9.08
C LEU A 20 9.73 3.11 8.87
N HIS A 21 10.91 3.27 8.27
CA HIS A 21 11.87 2.19 8.06
C HIS A 21 12.45 1.69 9.40
N LYS A 22 12.87 2.61 10.27
CA LYS A 22 13.32 2.29 11.64
C LYS A 22 12.22 1.58 12.43
N LEU A 23 10.99 2.10 12.38
CA LEU A 23 9.83 1.52 13.05
C LEU A 23 9.51 0.11 12.52
N TRP A 24 9.65 -0.12 11.22
CA TRP A 24 9.47 -1.44 10.63
C TRP A 24 10.40 -2.49 11.27
N TYR A 25 11.67 -2.15 11.49
CA TYR A 25 12.61 -3.07 12.14
C TYR A 25 12.29 -3.30 13.62
N VAL A 26 11.82 -2.29 14.34
CA VAL A 26 11.34 -2.46 15.72
C VAL A 26 10.18 -3.46 15.77
N LEU A 27 9.20 -3.30 14.89
CA LEU A 27 8.06 -4.23 14.78
C LEU A 27 8.49 -5.62 14.30
N LEU A 28 9.50 -5.71 13.45
CA LEU A 28 10.03 -6.99 12.97
C LEU A 28 10.67 -7.79 14.12
N LYS A 29 11.46 -7.14 14.99
CA LYS A 29 12.03 -7.77 16.18
C LYS A 29 10.94 -8.27 17.13
N GLU A 30 9.92 -7.44 17.35
CA GLU A 30 8.75 -7.81 18.16
C GLU A 30 8.01 -9.04 17.58
N ARG A 31 7.78 -9.06 16.27
CA ARG A 31 7.16 -10.21 15.60
C ARG A 31 7.99 -11.49 15.76
N ASN A 32 9.31 -11.39 15.68
CA ASN A 32 10.21 -12.52 15.88
C ASN A 32 10.17 -13.03 17.33
N LEU A 33 10.16 -12.11 18.31
CA LEU A 33 10.00 -12.44 19.74
C LEU A 33 8.67 -13.15 20.02
N LEU A 34 7.57 -12.71 19.39
CA LEU A 34 6.28 -13.39 19.51
C LEU A 34 6.32 -14.80 18.91
N GLY A 35 7.06 -14.98 17.80
CA GLY A 35 7.29 -16.29 17.21
C GLY A 35 8.03 -17.24 18.15
N THR A 36 9.12 -16.79 18.80
CA THR A 36 9.85 -17.62 19.77
C THR A 36 9.00 -17.91 21.01
N MET A 37 8.26 -16.92 21.50
CA MET A 37 7.38 -17.09 22.67
C MET A 37 6.26 -18.12 22.41
N TRP A 38 5.73 -18.16 21.19
CA TRP A 38 4.76 -19.17 20.77
C TRP A 38 5.35 -20.59 20.78
N LEU A 39 6.56 -20.75 20.26
CA LEU A 39 7.25 -22.05 20.25
C LEU A 39 7.55 -22.55 21.67
N GLU A 40 8.02 -21.67 22.56
CA GLU A 40 8.24 -22.03 23.96
C GLU A 40 6.94 -22.38 24.68
N ALA A 41 5.87 -21.60 24.47
CA ALA A 41 4.56 -21.94 25.04
C ALA A 41 4.03 -23.29 24.54
N LYS A 42 4.32 -23.65 23.28
CA LYS A 42 4.03 -24.97 22.73
C LYS A 42 4.80 -26.07 23.43
N ARG A 43 6.12 -25.87 23.62
CA ARG A 43 6.99 -26.83 24.29
C ARG A 43 6.57 -27.09 25.74
N TRP A 44 6.06 -26.08 26.43
CA TRP A 44 5.64 -26.16 27.83
C TRP A 44 4.15 -26.50 28.01
N ASN A 45 3.47 -26.88 26.92
CA ASN A 45 2.03 -27.17 26.87
C ASN A 45 1.12 -26.05 27.43
N LYS A 46 1.58 -24.79 27.35
CA LYS A 46 0.84 -23.60 27.82
C LYS A 46 -0.19 -23.10 26.82
N ILE A 47 -0.28 -23.71 25.63
CA ILE A 47 -1.26 -23.31 24.60
C ILE A 47 -2.70 -23.55 25.04
N HIS A 48 -2.96 -24.37 26.07
CA HIS A 48 -4.33 -24.55 26.57
C HIS A 48 -4.78 -23.45 27.53
N ASN A 49 -3.88 -22.56 27.96
CA ASN A 49 -4.19 -21.46 28.86
C ASN A 49 -4.87 -20.32 28.08
N GLN A 50 -6.20 -20.23 28.19
CA GLN A 50 -7.03 -19.24 27.46
C GLN A 50 -6.58 -17.78 27.70
N PRO A 51 -6.41 -17.30 28.96
CA PRO A 51 -5.91 -15.95 29.21
C PRO A 51 -4.59 -15.62 28.51
N TRP A 52 -3.67 -16.59 28.44
CA TRP A 52 -2.38 -16.40 27.77
C TRP A 52 -2.54 -16.30 26.25
N ILE A 53 -3.36 -17.16 25.64
CA ILE A 53 -3.62 -17.14 24.18
C ILE A 53 -4.24 -15.81 23.76
N GLU A 54 -5.23 -15.33 24.51
CA GLU A 54 -5.92 -14.08 24.19
C GLU A 54 -4.97 -12.90 24.20
N ALA A 55 -4.15 -12.76 25.27
CA ALA A 55 -3.14 -11.72 25.36
C ALA A 55 -2.08 -11.84 24.24
N PHE A 56 -1.67 -13.06 23.89
CA PHE A 56 -0.74 -13.31 22.79
C PHE A 56 -1.32 -12.90 21.43
N ARG A 57 -2.57 -13.27 21.15
CA ARG A 57 -3.28 -12.93 19.91
C ARG A 57 -3.47 -11.43 19.78
N GLU A 58 -3.87 -10.77 20.86
CA GLU A 58 -4.06 -9.32 20.87
C GLU A 58 -2.75 -8.59 20.53
N ARG A 59 -1.64 -8.98 21.18
CA ARG A 59 -0.31 -8.41 20.94
C ARG A 59 0.17 -8.66 19.51
N THR A 60 0.01 -9.89 19.01
CA THR A 60 0.35 -10.28 17.64
C THR A 60 -0.46 -9.48 16.62
N PHE A 61 -1.76 -9.35 16.84
CA PHE A 61 -2.65 -8.58 15.98
C PHE A 61 -2.25 -7.10 15.94
N LYS A 62 -1.94 -6.48 17.10
CA LYS A 62 -1.49 -5.09 17.17
C LYS A 62 -0.19 -4.86 16.38
N CYS A 63 0.77 -5.78 16.48
CA CYS A 63 2.03 -5.75 15.73
C CYS A 63 1.78 -5.84 14.22
N GLN A 64 1.04 -6.88 13.79
CA GLN A 64 0.71 -7.11 12.38
C GLN A 64 -0.09 -5.95 11.77
N LYS A 65 -1.06 -5.41 12.51
CA LYS A 65 -1.87 -4.26 12.10
C LYS A 65 -1.02 -3.01 11.89
N SER A 66 -0.04 -2.78 12.76
CA SER A 66 0.90 -1.66 12.60
C SER A 66 1.78 -1.84 11.35
N MET A 67 2.30 -3.05 11.12
CA MET A 67 3.09 -3.36 9.91
C MET A 67 2.26 -3.20 8.63
N ALA A 68 1.02 -3.68 8.61
CA ALA A 68 0.12 -3.56 7.47
C ALA A 68 -0.18 -2.08 7.14
N ARG A 69 -0.35 -1.23 8.17
CA ARG A 69 -0.56 0.21 7.98
C ARG A 69 0.68 0.93 7.45
N ILE A 70 1.89 0.54 7.86
CA ILE A 70 3.12 1.07 7.26
C ILE A 70 3.17 0.76 5.76
N LYS A 71 2.92 -0.50 5.37
CA LYS A 71 2.85 -0.87 3.94
C LYS A 71 1.79 -0.06 3.19
N HIS A 72 0.62 0.12 3.80
CA HIS A 72 -0.46 0.90 3.21
C HIS A 72 -0.04 2.36 2.96
N VAL A 73 0.52 3.04 3.96
CA VAL A 73 0.97 4.44 3.84
C VAL A 73 2.08 4.58 2.79
N LEU A 74 3.02 3.64 2.70
CA LEU A 74 4.05 3.66 1.66
C LEU A 74 3.44 3.48 0.25
N SER A 75 2.43 2.61 0.12
CA SER A 75 1.70 2.44 -1.14
C SER A 75 0.91 3.70 -1.51
N GLU A 76 0.26 4.36 -0.55
CA GLU A 76 -0.45 5.62 -0.78
C GLU A 76 0.51 6.70 -1.30
N ARG A 77 1.68 6.85 -0.65
CA ARG A 77 2.72 7.83 -1.04
C ARG A 77 3.22 7.58 -2.45
N ARG A 78 3.47 6.32 -2.79
CA ARG A 78 3.89 5.91 -4.14
C ARG A 78 2.84 6.31 -5.18
N VAL A 79 1.58 5.94 -4.96
CA VAL A 79 0.48 6.26 -5.91
C VAL A 79 0.34 7.77 -6.07
N ALA A 80 0.43 8.54 -4.97
CA ALA A 80 0.38 10.00 -5.02
C ALA A 80 1.56 10.60 -5.80
N TYR A 81 2.77 10.08 -5.62
CA TYR A 81 3.97 10.49 -6.35
C TYR A 81 3.84 10.21 -7.86
N GLU A 82 3.46 8.98 -8.23
CA GLU A 82 3.27 8.57 -9.63
C GLU A 82 2.18 9.43 -10.30
N TYR A 83 1.08 9.72 -9.59
CA TYR A 83 0.02 10.61 -10.08
C TYR A 83 0.52 12.05 -10.28
N ALA A 84 1.29 12.60 -9.34
CA ALA A 84 1.78 13.97 -9.39
C ALA A 84 2.74 14.19 -10.57
N ILE A 85 3.71 13.28 -10.77
CA ILE A 85 4.63 13.34 -11.92
C ILE A 85 3.88 13.24 -13.25
N ARG A 86 2.81 12.44 -13.30
CA ARG A 86 2.08 12.24 -14.54
C ARG A 86 1.14 13.40 -14.87
N LYS A 87 0.72 14.15 -13.87
CA LYS A 87 -0.06 15.38 -14.04
C LYS A 87 0.84 16.54 -14.49
N ASP A 88 2.03 16.65 -13.90
CA ASP A 88 3.02 17.63 -14.30
C ASP A 88 4.39 16.96 -14.46
N SER A 89 4.78 16.75 -15.72
CA SER A 89 6.03 16.07 -16.07
C SER A 89 7.27 16.81 -15.57
N LYS A 90 7.18 18.13 -15.33
CA LYS A 90 8.32 18.98 -14.93
C LYS A 90 8.37 19.24 -13.43
N LEU A 91 7.47 18.65 -12.63
CA LEU A 91 7.28 18.94 -11.21
C LEU A 91 8.54 18.78 -10.32
N PHE A 92 9.50 17.98 -10.77
CA PHE A 92 10.76 17.72 -10.07
C PHE A 92 12.00 18.07 -10.90
N GLY A 93 11.87 18.95 -11.90
CA GLY A 93 12.95 19.23 -12.86
C GLY A 93 13.30 18.03 -13.74
N LEU A 94 12.38 17.06 -13.86
CA LEU A 94 12.51 15.93 -14.76
C LEU A 94 12.08 16.37 -16.16
N ASP A 95 12.89 16.04 -17.18
CA ASP A 95 12.56 16.34 -18.57
C ASP A 95 11.32 15.58 -19.05
N LYS A 96 11.13 14.36 -18.52
CA LYS A 96 10.03 13.46 -18.85
C LYS A 96 9.61 12.65 -17.62
N ALA A 97 8.31 12.44 -17.48
CA ALA A 97 7.74 11.53 -16.49
C ALA A 97 8.32 10.11 -16.65
N PRO A 98 8.80 9.48 -15.57
CA PRO A 98 9.25 8.09 -15.59
C PRO A 98 8.14 7.14 -16.04
N GLU A 99 8.54 5.98 -16.54
CA GLU A 99 7.58 4.93 -16.86
C GLU A 99 6.85 4.50 -15.58
N PRO A 100 5.52 4.32 -15.67
CA PRO A 100 4.74 3.88 -14.54
C PRO A 100 5.17 2.47 -14.15
N HIS A 101 5.16 2.20 -12.85
CA HIS A 101 5.36 0.84 -12.38
C HIS A 101 4.29 -0.09 -12.93
N TRP A 102 4.61 -1.38 -13.09
CA TRP A 102 3.69 -2.38 -13.63
C TRP A 102 2.36 -2.48 -12.86
N SER A 103 2.35 -2.17 -11.57
CA SER A 103 1.13 -2.14 -10.74
C SER A 103 0.40 -0.79 -10.70
N TYR A 104 0.85 0.21 -11.46
CA TYR A 104 0.20 1.51 -11.48
C TYR A 104 -1.15 1.40 -12.18
N GLU A 105 -2.21 1.69 -11.44
CA GLU A 105 -3.55 1.84 -12.00
C GLU A 105 -3.92 3.32 -12.04
N PRO A 106 -4.22 3.87 -13.24
CA PRO A 106 -4.70 5.24 -13.35
C PRO A 106 -6.01 5.42 -12.56
N PRO A 107 -6.27 6.62 -12.00
CA PRO A 107 -7.54 6.92 -11.35
C PRO A 107 -8.73 6.57 -12.24
N LYS A 108 -9.81 6.06 -11.63
CA LYS A 108 -11.03 5.64 -12.36
C LYS A 108 -11.58 6.71 -13.30
N SER A 109 -11.45 7.99 -12.94
CA SER A 109 -11.82 9.13 -13.79
C SER A 109 -11.06 9.12 -15.13
N GLN A 110 -9.73 9.01 -15.08
CA GLN A 110 -8.88 8.93 -16.27
C GLN A 110 -9.19 7.69 -17.13
N GLN A 111 -9.53 6.56 -16.50
CA GLN A 111 -9.93 5.36 -17.22
C GLN A 111 -11.24 5.54 -18.02
N ILE A 112 -12.22 6.26 -17.46
CA ILE A 112 -13.50 6.57 -18.13
C ILE A 112 -13.25 7.49 -19.33
N ASP A 113 -12.42 8.53 -19.17
CA ASP A 113 -12.09 9.46 -20.25
C ASP A 113 -11.34 8.76 -21.38
N ASN A 114 -10.39 7.88 -21.08
CA ASN A 114 -9.70 7.06 -22.08
C ASN A 114 -10.69 6.16 -22.85
N LYS A 115 -11.63 5.50 -22.16
CA LYS A 115 -12.68 4.70 -22.83
C LYS A 115 -13.55 5.56 -23.77
N ARG A 116 -13.88 6.79 -23.38
CA ARG A 116 -14.62 7.75 -24.22
C ARG A 116 -13.80 8.19 -25.43
N LEU A 117 -12.51 8.50 -25.26
CA LEU A 117 -11.60 8.88 -26.35
C LEU A 117 -11.43 7.74 -27.36
N VAL A 118 -11.22 6.51 -26.89
CA VAL A 118 -11.10 5.31 -27.74
C VAL A 118 -12.40 5.05 -28.52
N ARG A 119 -13.57 5.28 -27.91
CA ARG A 119 -14.86 5.17 -28.63
C ARG A 119 -14.99 6.24 -29.71
N LYS A 120 -14.64 7.50 -29.41
CA LYS A 120 -14.68 8.61 -30.39
C LYS A 120 -13.76 8.35 -31.58
N SER A 121 -12.52 7.88 -31.35
CA SER A 121 -11.58 7.57 -32.45
C SER A 121 -12.04 6.40 -33.31
N ARG A 122 -12.69 5.38 -32.72
CA ARG A 122 -13.31 4.30 -33.49
C ARG A 122 -14.44 4.81 -34.40
N ILE A 123 -15.26 5.73 -33.91
CA ILE A 123 -16.34 6.32 -34.70
C ILE A 123 -15.77 7.18 -35.84
N SER A 124 -14.77 8.03 -35.56
CA SER A 124 -14.15 8.87 -36.60
C SER A 124 -13.46 8.03 -37.68
N ASN A 125 -12.73 6.97 -37.30
CA ASN A 125 -12.11 6.06 -38.27
C ASN A 125 -13.14 5.32 -39.13
N ARG A 126 -14.28 4.95 -38.56
CA ARG A 126 -15.39 4.32 -39.30
C ARG A 126 -16.05 5.28 -40.31
N ASN A 127 -16.10 6.56 -39.99
CA ASN A 127 -16.61 7.58 -40.90
C ASN A 127 -15.60 7.88 -42.02
N ASN A 128 -14.32 8.00 -41.69
CA ASN A 128 -13.24 8.19 -42.68
C ASN A 128 -13.11 7.01 -43.64
N SER A 129 -13.32 5.77 -43.19
CA SER A 129 -13.27 4.60 -44.06
C SER A 129 -14.48 4.48 -45.00
N ARG A 130 -15.63 5.07 -44.64
CA ARG A 130 -16.79 5.19 -45.53
C ARG A 130 -16.59 6.24 -46.62
N LEU A 131 -16.02 7.39 -46.26
CA LEU A 131 -15.71 8.49 -47.19
C LEU A 131 -14.64 8.13 -48.24
N ARG A 132 -13.75 7.18 -47.94
CA ARG A 132 -12.70 6.71 -48.87
C ARG A 132 -13.17 5.65 -49.88
N ARG A 133 -14.43 5.20 -49.81
CA ARG A 133 -15.01 4.15 -50.68
C ARG A 133 -15.96 4.69 -51.75
N THR A 134 -16.14 6.01 -51.81
CA THR A 134 -16.90 6.76 -52.82
C THR A 134 -15.95 7.56 -53.68
#